data_AF-A0A1X1CWR5-F1
#
_entry.id   AF-A0A1X1CWR5-F1
#
_cell.length_a   1.000
_cell.length_b   1.000
_cell.length_c   1.000
_cell.angle_alpha   90.00
_cell.angle_beta   90.00
_cell.angle_gamma   90.00
#
_symmetry.space_group_name_H-M   'P 1'
#
loop_
_entity.id
_entity.type
_entity.pdbx_description
1 polymer ?
#
loop_
_entity_poly.entity_id
_entity_poly.type
_entity_poly.pdbx_seq_one_letter_code
_entity_poly.pdbx_strand_id
1 'polypeptide(L)'
;MPAALLQPVARPLHDLLNRYVRTHAVSTSQQIAARFGLGRAVVAEALEALRQENRVLKGDFRPPDRDSTPQWVAEGIFRRLRVRSLQAAREATKPVSPAAYVTFLLTRQGVIGDASAPQALGAYAGVNGVVRVIEQLAGLALPASLWETQIFPARVRDYQPAMLDELLSSGEVLWRGHRQQGAQDGLISLHLSDYRQETLLPADEGKPVTLSLLQQALLSLLREGGGWFVRQLVPRITTQLAQEPDPADIYSAMWDLVWRGYLTMDTWAALRHFTSSPAPRPRPGAHPPQPPQSRQLCRQP
;
A
#
# COMPACT_ATOMS: atom_id res chain seq x y z
N MET A 1 -66.62 13.19 -28.40
CA MET A 1 -65.21 12.86 -28.67
C MET A 1 -64.70 13.77 -29.78
N PRO A 2 -63.58 14.50 -29.62
CA PRO A 2 -63.05 15.34 -30.70
C PRO A 2 -62.66 14.50 -31.92
N ALA A 3 -63.07 14.93 -33.13
CA ALA A 3 -62.92 14.19 -34.38
C ALA A 3 -61.46 13.86 -34.76
N ALA A 4 -60.50 14.61 -34.22
CA ALA A 4 -59.06 14.35 -34.39
C ALA A 4 -58.60 13.00 -33.81
N LEU A 5 -59.33 12.42 -32.84
CA LEU A 5 -58.99 11.12 -32.23
C LEU A 5 -59.52 9.91 -33.01
N LEU A 6 -60.30 10.13 -34.06
CA LEU A 6 -60.90 9.07 -34.90
C LEU A 6 -60.18 8.90 -36.25
N GLN A 7 -59.14 9.70 -36.52
CA GLN A 7 -58.37 9.57 -37.74
C GLN A 7 -57.45 8.33 -37.67
N PRO A 8 -57.42 7.48 -38.70
CA PRO A 8 -56.58 6.29 -38.72
C PRO A 8 -55.10 6.69 -38.70
N VAL A 9 -54.39 6.25 -37.66
CA VAL A 9 -52.94 6.43 -37.54
C VAL A 9 -52.24 5.32 -38.31
N ALA A 10 -51.20 5.65 -39.09
CA ALA A 10 -50.50 4.69 -39.95
C ALA A 10 -49.80 3.55 -39.18
N ARG A 11 -49.34 3.79 -37.95
CA ARG A 11 -48.67 2.78 -37.10
C ARG A 11 -49.14 2.88 -35.63
N PRO A 12 -50.37 2.47 -35.31
CA PRO A 12 -50.98 2.73 -34.00
C PRO A 12 -50.26 2.02 -32.85
N LEU A 13 -49.80 0.78 -33.08
CA LEU A 13 -49.06 0.01 -32.08
C LEU A 13 -47.69 0.63 -31.77
N HIS A 14 -47.00 1.11 -32.81
CA HIS A 14 -45.69 1.72 -32.68
C HIS A 14 -45.73 3.04 -31.87
N ASP A 15 -46.74 3.88 -32.12
CA ASP A 15 -46.95 5.11 -31.37
C ASP A 15 -47.35 4.85 -29.91
N LEU A 16 -48.19 3.83 -29.67
CA LEU A 16 -48.57 3.40 -28.33
C LEU A 16 -47.35 2.92 -27.53
N LEU A 17 -46.53 2.05 -28.12
CA LEU A 17 -45.31 1.54 -27.46
C LEU A 17 -44.31 2.65 -27.21
N ASN A 18 -44.09 3.55 -28.17
CA ASN A 18 -43.21 4.69 -27.97
C ASN A 18 -43.71 5.62 -26.86
N ARG A 19 -45.03 5.87 -26.76
CA ARG A 19 -45.59 6.65 -25.65
C ARG A 19 -45.34 5.96 -24.31
N TYR A 20 -45.51 4.64 -24.25
CA TYR A 20 -45.28 3.85 -23.04
C TYR A 20 -43.81 3.91 -22.58
N VAL A 21 -42.87 3.67 -23.49
CA VAL A 21 -41.42 3.61 -23.15
C VAL A 21 -40.87 4.99 -22.80
N ARG A 22 -41.51 6.09 -23.22
CA ARG A 22 -41.12 7.47 -22.82
C ARG A 22 -41.45 7.83 -21.37
N THR A 23 -42.32 7.09 -20.71
CA THR A 23 -42.72 7.35 -19.31
C THR A 23 -42.25 6.28 -18.32
N HIS A 24 -41.79 5.12 -18.79
CA HIS A 24 -41.32 4.02 -17.94
C HIS A 24 -39.81 3.83 -18.07
N ALA A 25 -39.10 3.75 -16.94
CA ALA A 25 -37.64 3.82 -16.91
C ALA A 25 -36.95 2.64 -17.61
N VAL A 26 -37.26 1.41 -17.22
CA VAL A 26 -36.75 0.16 -17.80
C VAL A 26 -37.93 -0.79 -17.87
N SER A 27 -38.16 -1.41 -19.03
CA SER A 27 -39.28 -2.34 -19.22
C SER A 27 -38.87 -3.54 -20.08
N THR A 28 -39.42 -4.71 -19.80
CA THR A 28 -39.24 -5.90 -20.66
C THR A 28 -40.38 -6.01 -21.67
N SER A 29 -40.15 -6.73 -22.77
CA SER A 29 -41.20 -6.99 -23.75
C SER A 29 -42.39 -7.75 -23.15
N GLN A 30 -42.15 -8.60 -22.15
CA GLN A 30 -43.19 -9.33 -21.42
C GLN A 30 -44.07 -8.40 -20.57
N GLN A 31 -43.48 -7.43 -19.86
CA GLN A 31 -44.22 -6.46 -19.06
C GLN A 31 -45.15 -5.61 -19.93
N ILE A 32 -44.66 -5.18 -21.09
CA ILE A 32 -45.41 -4.39 -22.06
C ILE A 32 -46.55 -5.22 -22.68
N ALA A 33 -46.25 -6.47 -23.06
CA ALA A 33 -47.23 -7.41 -23.62
C ALA A 33 -48.39 -7.67 -22.63
N ALA A 34 -48.07 -7.96 -21.36
CA ALA A 34 -49.07 -8.16 -20.32
C ALA A 34 -49.92 -6.90 -20.06
N ARG A 35 -49.32 -5.71 -20.10
CA ARG A 35 -50.02 -4.44 -19.85
C ARG A 35 -51.09 -4.12 -20.89
N PHE A 36 -50.85 -4.44 -22.15
CA PHE A 36 -51.73 -4.10 -23.27
C PHE A 36 -52.48 -5.30 -23.85
N GLY A 37 -52.31 -6.51 -23.29
CA GLY A 37 -52.94 -7.73 -23.80
C GLY A 37 -52.43 -8.14 -25.20
N LEU A 38 -51.17 -7.82 -25.52
CA LEU A 38 -50.57 -8.06 -26.83
C LEU A 38 -49.69 -9.32 -26.80
N GLY A 39 -49.49 -9.94 -27.97
CA GLY A 39 -48.52 -11.02 -28.12
C GLY A 39 -47.08 -10.52 -27.89
N ARG A 40 -46.29 -11.26 -27.09
CA ARG A 40 -44.88 -10.90 -26.78
C ARG A 40 -44.02 -10.74 -28.03
N ALA A 41 -44.23 -11.57 -29.05
CA ALA A 41 -43.51 -11.49 -30.33
C ALA A 41 -43.80 -10.17 -31.07
N VAL A 42 -45.07 -9.77 -31.12
CA VAL A 42 -45.52 -8.52 -31.77
C VAL A 42 -44.93 -7.29 -31.08
N VAL A 43 -44.91 -7.29 -29.74
CA VAL A 43 -44.30 -6.20 -28.96
C VAL A 43 -42.79 -6.16 -29.17
N ALA A 44 -42.12 -7.32 -29.18
CA ALA A 44 -40.68 -7.38 -29.40
C ALA A 44 -40.28 -6.89 -30.81
N GLU A 45 -41.04 -7.26 -31.84
CA GLU A 45 -40.83 -6.79 -33.22
C GLU A 45 -41.02 -5.28 -33.35
N ALA A 46 -42.07 -4.73 -32.74
CA ALA A 46 -42.32 -3.29 -32.78
C ALA A 46 -41.30 -2.48 -31.97
N LEU A 47 -40.77 -3.02 -30.87
CA LEU A 47 -39.65 -2.43 -30.13
C LEU A 47 -38.34 -2.49 -30.92
N GLU A 48 -38.14 -3.54 -31.70
CA GLU A 48 -36.99 -3.67 -32.60
C GLU A 48 -37.06 -2.64 -33.73
N ALA A 49 -38.25 -2.37 -34.29
CA ALA A 49 -38.46 -1.27 -35.23
C ALA A 49 -38.15 0.10 -34.59
N LEU A 50 -38.63 0.34 -33.36
CA LEU A 50 -38.29 1.56 -32.60
C LEU A 50 -36.78 1.69 -32.32
N ARG A 51 -36.07 0.57 -32.18
CA ARG A 51 -34.62 0.53 -31.99
C ARG A 51 -33.89 0.91 -33.27
N GLN A 52 -34.34 0.43 -34.42
CA GLN A 52 -33.81 0.81 -35.73
C GLN A 52 -33.99 2.32 -35.99
N GLU A 53 -35.05 2.92 -35.46
CA GLU A 53 -35.29 4.37 -35.48
C GLU A 53 -34.53 5.15 -34.38
N ASN A 54 -33.66 4.50 -33.58
CA ASN A 54 -32.90 5.10 -32.46
C ASN A 54 -33.77 5.72 -31.35
N ARG A 55 -35.01 5.26 -31.17
CA ARG A 55 -35.93 5.78 -30.15
C ARG A 55 -35.83 5.02 -28.83
N VAL A 56 -35.46 3.74 -28.90
CA VAL A 56 -35.26 2.85 -27.75
C VAL A 56 -33.92 2.12 -27.85
N LEU A 57 -33.35 1.81 -26.71
CA LEU A 57 -32.15 1.01 -26.55
C LEU A 57 -32.53 -0.35 -25.95
N LYS A 58 -31.78 -1.38 -26.35
CA LYS A 58 -31.90 -2.76 -25.87
C LYS A 58 -30.64 -3.12 -25.09
N GLY A 59 -30.77 -3.68 -23.90
CA GLY A 59 -29.63 -4.11 -23.08
C GLY A 59 -30.04 -4.54 -21.68
N ASP A 60 -29.05 -4.68 -20.81
CA ASP A 60 -29.23 -5.06 -19.40
C ASP A 60 -29.01 -3.83 -18.51
N PHE A 61 -30.09 -3.16 -18.15
CA PHE A 61 -30.07 -1.90 -17.40
C PHE A 61 -30.37 -2.06 -15.91
N ARG A 62 -30.68 -3.28 -15.49
CA ARG A 62 -30.88 -3.69 -14.08
C ARG A 62 -29.97 -4.89 -13.79
N PRO A 63 -29.63 -5.14 -12.51
CA PRO A 63 -28.93 -6.36 -12.12
C PRO A 63 -29.63 -7.58 -12.72
N PRO A 64 -28.88 -8.62 -13.13
CA PRO A 64 -29.46 -9.78 -13.77
C PRO A 64 -30.52 -10.39 -12.86
N ASP A 65 -31.77 -10.40 -13.31
CA ASP A 65 -32.82 -11.21 -12.72
C ASP A 65 -32.67 -12.65 -13.26
N ARG A 66 -33.31 -13.62 -12.61
CA ARG A 66 -33.22 -15.05 -12.95
C ARG A 66 -33.59 -15.35 -14.41
N ASP A 67 -34.37 -14.46 -15.03
CA ASP A 67 -34.74 -14.48 -16.44
C ASP A 67 -33.97 -13.38 -17.20
N SER A 68 -32.94 -13.78 -17.96
CA SER A 68 -32.12 -12.93 -18.86
C SER A 68 -32.93 -12.41 -20.06
N THR A 69 -33.99 -11.65 -19.78
CA THR A 69 -34.87 -11.07 -20.80
C THR A 69 -34.36 -9.69 -21.20
N PRO A 70 -34.33 -9.38 -22.51
CA PRO A 70 -33.83 -8.10 -22.99
C PRO A 70 -34.69 -6.95 -22.47
N GLN A 71 -34.05 -5.95 -21.87
CA GLN A 71 -34.70 -4.77 -21.34
C GLN A 71 -34.63 -3.62 -22.35
N TRP A 72 -35.66 -2.79 -22.33
CA TRP A 72 -35.86 -1.69 -23.25
C TRP A 72 -35.97 -0.37 -22.48
N VAL A 73 -35.29 0.65 -22.98
CA VAL A 73 -35.26 1.99 -22.40
C VAL A 73 -35.36 3.02 -23.52
N ALA A 74 -36.18 4.06 -23.36
CA ALA A 74 -36.20 5.16 -24.33
C ALA A 74 -34.87 5.93 -24.30
N GLU A 75 -34.37 6.31 -25.47
CA GLU A 75 -33.10 7.06 -25.60
C GLU A 75 -33.09 8.33 -24.73
N GLY A 76 -34.21 9.07 -24.70
CA GLY A 76 -34.35 10.26 -23.86
C GLY A 76 -34.36 9.97 -22.34
N ILE A 77 -34.83 8.80 -21.92
CA ILE A 77 -34.75 8.36 -20.51
C ILE A 77 -33.32 7.95 -20.18
N PHE A 78 -32.70 7.13 -21.03
CA PHE A 78 -31.33 6.65 -20.83
C PHE A 78 -30.34 7.79 -20.69
N ARG A 79 -30.43 8.81 -21.56
CA ARG A 79 -29.60 10.02 -21.47
C ARG A 79 -29.75 10.73 -20.13
N ARG A 80 -30.98 10.89 -19.63
CA ARG A 80 -31.24 11.50 -18.31
C ARG A 80 -30.69 10.67 -17.16
N LEU A 81 -30.87 9.35 -17.21
CA LEU A 81 -30.31 8.43 -16.22
C LEU A 81 -28.78 8.55 -16.20
N ARG A 82 -28.12 8.49 -17.36
CA ARG A 82 -26.66 8.61 -17.49
C ARG A 82 -26.13 9.93 -16.93
N VAL A 83 -26.77 11.06 -17.25
CA VAL A 83 -26.36 12.37 -16.71
C VAL A 83 -26.50 12.41 -15.19
N ARG A 84 -27.63 11.92 -14.64
CA ARG A 84 -27.85 11.88 -13.19
C ARG A 84 -26.86 10.96 -12.48
N SER A 85 -26.59 9.78 -13.03
CA SER A 85 -25.59 8.85 -12.50
C SER A 85 -24.19 9.46 -12.50
N LEU A 86 -23.81 10.15 -13.58
CA LEU A 86 -22.53 10.85 -13.65
C LEU A 86 -22.46 12.00 -12.65
N GLN A 87 -23.54 12.77 -12.49
CA GLN A 87 -23.58 13.84 -11.50
C GLN A 87 -23.48 13.30 -10.07
N ALA A 88 -24.21 12.24 -9.74
CA ALA A 88 -24.11 11.57 -8.44
C ALA A 88 -22.69 11.05 -8.18
N ALA A 89 -22.04 10.44 -9.18
CA ALA A 89 -20.65 10.01 -9.09
C ALA A 89 -19.70 11.19 -8.85
N ARG A 90 -19.87 12.30 -9.59
CA ARG A 90 -19.10 13.54 -9.40
C ARG A 90 -19.31 14.16 -8.02
N GLU A 91 -20.53 14.14 -7.52
CA GLU A 91 -20.88 14.62 -6.18
C GLU A 91 -20.21 13.77 -5.09
N ALA A 92 -20.16 12.45 -5.27
CA ALA A 92 -19.45 11.54 -4.38
C ALA A 92 -17.92 11.73 -4.42
N THR A 93 -17.36 12.23 -5.53
CA THR A 93 -15.91 12.50 -5.68
C THR A 93 -15.55 13.97 -5.44
N LYS A 94 -16.42 14.76 -4.80
CA LYS A 94 -16.10 16.16 -4.50
C LYS A 94 -14.88 16.26 -3.57
N PRO A 95 -13.94 17.21 -3.83
CA PRO A 95 -12.83 17.45 -2.94
C PRO A 95 -13.32 17.78 -1.53
N VAL A 96 -12.74 17.12 -0.53
CA VAL A 96 -12.96 17.44 0.88
C VAL A 96 -12.17 18.68 1.28
N SER A 97 -12.57 19.35 2.35
CA SER A 97 -11.77 20.45 2.90
C SER A 97 -10.39 19.93 3.34
N PRO A 98 -9.32 20.76 3.27
CA PRO A 98 -7.99 20.36 3.75
C PRO A 98 -8.01 19.87 5.20
N ALA A 99 -8.82 20.51 6.06
CA ALA A 99 -8.99 20.11 7.45
C ALA A 99 -9.57 18.68 7.58
N ALA A 100 -10.63 18.37 6.84
CA ALA A 100 -11.23 17.04 6.84
C ALA A 100 -10.25 15.97 6.33
N TYR A 101 -9.46 16.30 5.30
CA TYR A 101 -8.42 15.40 4.78
C TYR A 101 -7.32 15.12 5.81
N VAL A 102 -6.81 16.15 6.50
CA VAL A 102 -5.78 15.99 7.53
C VAL A 102 -6.29 15.15 8.69
N THR A 103 -7.49 15.43 9.21
CA THR A 103 -8.09 14.62 10.29
C THR A 103 -8.28 13.17 9.85
N PHE A 104 -8.78 12.94 8.64
CA PHE A 104 -8.92 11.61 8.06
C PHE A 104 -7.57 10.89 7.99
N LEU A 105 -6.52 11.55 7.48
CA LEU A 105 -5.18 10.97 7.38
C LEU A 105 -4.61 10.61 8.75
N LEU A 106 -4.66 11.53 9.73
CA LEU A 106 -4.09 11.31 11.05
C LEU A 106 -4.82 10.20 11.82
N THR A 107 -6.15 10.13 11.67
CA THR A 107 -6.97 9.04 12.22
C THR A 107 -6.62 7.73 11.55
N ARG A 108 -6.57 7.70 10.21
CA ARG A 108 -6.21 6.50 9.44
C ARG A 108 -4.80 6.02 9.78
N GLN A 109 -3.87 6.92 10.05
CA GLN A 109 -2.48 6.62 10.44
C GLN A 109 -2.33 6.24 11.92
N GLY A 110 -3.43 6.19 12.69
CA GLY A 110 -3.44 5.83 14.10
C GLY A 110 -2.75 6.84 15.02
N VAL A 111 -2.46 8.05 14.54
CA VAL A 111 -1.81 9.12 15.33
C VAL A 111 -2.81 9.81 16.25
N ILE A 112 -4.09 9.85 15.84
CA ILE A 112 -5.19 10.35 16.64
C ILE A 112 -6.19 9.21 16.81
N GLY A 113 -6.44 8.82 18.06
CA GLY A 113 -7.44 7.79 18.38
C GLY A 113 -8.88 8.28 18.25
N ASP A 114 -9.21 9.34 18.99
CA ASP A 114 -10.55 9.93 18.99
C ASP A 114 -10.42 11.43 18.71
N ALA A 115 -11.03 11.89 17.63
CA ALA A 115 -11.03 13.30 17.25
C ALA A 115 -11.72 14.20 18.31
N SER A 116 -12.47 13.60 19.25
CA SER A 116 -13.15 14.28 20.35
C SER A 116 -12.42 14.22 21.70
N ALA A 117 -11.30 13.48 21.79
CA ALA A 117 -10.53 13.41 23.03
C ALA A 117 -9.72 14.71 23.28
N PRO A 118 -9.66 15.20 24.53
CA PRO A 118 -8.95 16.44 24.88
C PRO A 118 -7.43 16.37 24.74
N GLN A 119 -6.86 15.17 24.54
CA GLN A 119 -5.44 14.96 24.26
C GLN A 119 -5.31 14.10 23.01
N ALA A 120 -4.43 14.53 22.09
CA ALA A 120 -4.07 13.73 20.92
C ALA A 120 -3.23 12.53 21.37
N LEU A 121 -3.92 11.48 21.83
CA LEU A 121 -3.32 10.20 22.16
C LEU A 121 -3.37 9.30 20.92
N GLY A 122 -2.34 8.47 20.76
CA GLY A 122 -2.30 7.45 19.73
C GLY A 122 -3.52 6.52 19.79
N ALA A 123 -3.94 6.00 18.65
CA ALA A 123 -5.16 5.21 18.51
C ALA A 123 -5.09 3.83 19.16
N TYR A 124 -3.89 3.33 19.43
CA TYR A 124 -3.66 1.95 19.83
C TYR A 124 -3.07 1.85 21.25
N ALA A 125 -3.11 0.63 21.81
CA ALA A 125 -2.53 0.33 23.11
C ALA A 125 -1.95 -1.09 23.18
N GLY A 126 -0.96 -1.28 24.06
CA GLY A 126 -0.30 -2.54 24.33
C GLY A 126 0.40 -3.18 23.12
N VAL A 127 0.78 -4.44 23.28
CA VAL A 127 1.48 -5.24 22.26
C VAL A 127 0.68 -5.36 20.96
N ASN A 128 -0.63 -5.63 21.05
CA ASN A 128 -1.51 -5.67 19.89
C ASN A 128 -1.53 -4.33 19.12
N GLY A 129 -1.38 -3.21 19.82
CA GLY A 129 -1.26 -1.90 19.19
C GLY A 129 0.01 -1.77 18.36
N VAL A 130 1.13 -2.29 18.86
CA VAL A 130 2.41 -2.34 18.13
C VAL A 130 2.26 -3.18 16.85
N VAL A 131 1.63 -4.34 16.94
CA VAL A 131 1.33 -5.20 15.77
C VAL A 131 0.53 -4.43 14.71
N ARG A 132 -0.50 -3.68 15.11
CA ARG A 132 -1.30 -2.86 14.17
C ARG A 132 -0.47 -1.77 13.48
N VAL A 133 0.44 -1.13 14.21
CA VAL A 133 1.35 -0.12 13.62
C VAL A 133 2.29 -0.78 12.61
N ILE A 134 2.85 -1.95 12.95
CA ILE A 134 3.74 -2.70 12.07
C ILE A 134 3.00 -3.18 10.83
N GLU A 135 1.79 -3.72 10.98
CA GLU A 135 0.93 -4.14 9.87
C GLU A 135 0.69 -2.98 8.90
N GLN A 136 0.35 -1.81 9.42
CA GLN A 136 0.08 -0.62 8.61
C GLN A 136 1.31 -0.05 7.90
N LEU A 137 2.49 -0.15 8.52
CA LEU A 137 3.75 0.41 8.01
C LEU A 137 4.70 -0.68 7.51
N ALA A 138 4.19 -1.88 7.23
CA ALA A 138 5.00 -3.02 6.87
C ALA A 138 5.85 -2.72 5.62
N GLY A 139 7.15 -2.99 5.70
CA GLY A 139 8.09 -2.71 4.61
C GLY A 139 8.48 -1.24 4.41
N LEU A 140 7.93 -0.30 5.18
CA LEU A 140 8.38 1.10 5.14
C LEU A 140 9.77 1.22 5.78
N ALA A 141 10.76 1.63 4.99
CA ALA A 141 12.11 1.85 5.47
C ALA A 141 12.24 3.21 6.16
N LEU A 142 12.45 3.20 7.48
CA LEU A 142 12.65 4.40 8.31
C LEU A 142 13.94 4.27 9.13
N PRO A 143 14.55 5.38 9.58
CA PRO A 143 15.68 5.32 10.49
C PRO A 143 15.31 4.53 11.77
N ALA A 144 16.21 3.65 12.20
CA ALA A 144 16.01 2.78 13.36
C ALA A 144 15.68 3.58 14.62
N SER A 145 16.34 4.73 14.80
CA SER A 145 16.10 5.62 15.93
C SER A 145 14.67 6.19 15.98
N LEU A 146 14.01 6.39 14.84
CA LEU A 146 12.68 7.00 14.77
C LEU A 146 11.56 6.05 15.20
N TRP A 147 11.75 4.74 15.04
CA TRP A 147 10.72 3.76 15.38
C TRP A 147 10.28 3.87 16.83
N GLU A 148 11.22 3.85 17.78
CA GLU A 148 10.94 3.87 19.22
C GLU A 148 10.80 5.28 19.80
N THR A 149 11.21 6.33 19.07
CA THR A 149 11.13 7.73 19.55
C THR A 149 9.93 8.50 19.02
N GLN A 150 9.49 8.22 17.78
CA GLN A 150 8.44 9.00 17.11
C GLN A 150 7.33 8.14 16.51
N ILE A 151 7.63 6.97 15.94
CA ILE A 151 6.62 6.19 15.20
C ILE A 151 5.69 5.43 16.14
N PHE A 152 6.24 4.63 17.06
CA PHE A 152 5.45 3.89 18.03
C PHE A 152 4.83 4.79 19.10
N PRO A 153 5.57 5.71 19.77
CA PRO A 153 4.99 6.54 20.81
C PRO A 153 3.85 7.45 20.32
N ALA A 154 3.88 7.87 19.05
CA ALA A 154 2.80 8.67 18.48
C ALA A 154 1.51 7.88 18.19
N ARG A 155 1.57 6.54 18.16
CA ARG A 155 0.45 5.67 17.76
C ARG A 155 -0.03 4.72 18.84
N VAL A 156 0.87 4.30 19.73
CA VAL A 156 0.61 3.40 20.85
C VAL A 156 0.83 4.17 22.14
N ARG A 157 -0.27 4.50 22.83
CA ARG A 157 -0.27 5.44 23.96
C ARG A 157 0.58 5.01 25.17
N ASP A 158 0.75 3.70 25.35
CA ASP A 158 1.47 3.05 26.44
C ASP A 158 2.70 2.29 25.94
N TYR A 159 3.26 2.70 24.78
CA TYR A 159 4.40 2.02 24.18
C TYR A 159 5.57 1.85 25.15
N GLN A 160 6.06 0.61 25.24
CA GLN A 160 7.31 0.28 25.92
C GLN A 160 8.19 -0.56 25.00
N PRO A 161 9.52 -0.38 24.99
CA PRO A 161 10.45 -1.15 24.15
C PRO A 161 10.30 -2.68 24.30
N ALA A 162 9.95 -3.14 25.51
CA ALA A 162 9.70 -4.56 25.81
C ALA A 162 8.57 -5.17 24.95
N MET A 163 7.58 -4.37 24.53
CA MET A 163 6.49 -4.84 23.66
C MET A 163 7.00 -5.23 22.27
N LEU A 164 7.97 -4.48 21.72
CA LEU A 164 8.61 -4.82 20.45
C LEU A 164 9.55 -6.02 20.61
N ASP A 165 10.27 -6.08 21.73
CA ASP A 165 11.19 -7.19 22.02
C ASP A 165 10.44 -8.53 22.15
N GLU A 166 9.27 -8.54 22.77
CA GLU A 166 8.38 -9.70 22.85
C GLU A 166 7.97 -10.21 21.45
N LEU A 167 7.58 -9.30 20.56
CA LEU A 167 7.17 -9.65 19.19
C LEU A 167 8.33 -10.15 18.31
N LEU A 168 9.53 -9.60 18.51
CA LEU A 168 10.74 -10.05 17.79
C LEU A 168 11.22 -11.42 18.31
N SER A 169 11.24 -11.61 19.62
CA SER A 169 11.70 -12.86 20.24
C SER A 169 10.75 -14.04 20.00
N SER A 170 9.44 -13.78 19.93
CA SER A 170 8.45 -14.78 19.50
C SER A 170 8.51 -15.10 18.00
N GLY A 171 9.19 -14.25 17.21
CA GLY A 171 9.26 -14.36 15.76
C GLY A 171 7.97 -13.97 15.05
N GLU A 172 7.03 -13.31 15.72
CA GLU A 172 5.81 -12.74 15.08
C GLU A 172 6.17 -11.54 14.21
N VAL A 173 7.18 -10.77 14.62
CA VAL A 173 7.74 -9.65 13.87
C VAL A 173 9.17 -9.99 13.43
N LEU A 174 9.50 -9.56 12.22
CA LEU A 174 10.83 -9.58 11.65
C LEU A 174 11.23 -8.17 11.27
N TRP A 175 12.53 -7.89 11.23
CA TRP A 175 13.03 -6.63 10.71
C TRP A 175 14.13 -6.84 9.68
N ARG A 176 14.33 -5.84 8.83
CA ARG A 176 15.36 -5.86 7.79
C ARG A 176 16.07 -4.53 7.72
N GLY A 177 17.40 -4.56 7.63
CA GLY A 177 18.23 -3.42 7.27
C GLY A 177 18.26 -3.18 5.75
N HIS A 178 18.23 -1.91 5.35
CA HIS A 178 18.29 -1.48 3.95
C HIS A 178 19.56 -0.71 3.61
N ARG A 179 19.99 0.15 4.53
CA ARG A 179 21.20 0.95 4.39
C ARG A 179 21.59 1.58 5.71
N GLN A 180 22.87 1.66 5.98
CA GLN A 180 23.38 2.51 7.06
C GLN A 180 23.23 3.99 6.71
N GLN A 181 22.79 4.79 7.68
CA GLN A 181 22.60 6.23 7.54
C GLN A 181 23.41 6.96 8.62
N GLY A 182 24.55 7.53 8.22
CA GLY A 182 25.48 8.15 9.16
C GLY A 182 26.22 7.11 10.01
N ALA A 183 26.81 7.56 11.11
CA ALA A 183 27.65 6.70 11.95
C ALA A 183 26.84 5.79 12.89
N GLN A 184 25.59 6.16 13.22
CA GLN A 184 24.83 5.60 14.36
C GLN A 184 23.35 5.39 14.05
N ASP A 185 22.99 5.31 12.78
CA ASP A 185 21.63 5.00 12.39
C ASP A 185 21.61 4.23 11.07
N GLY A 186 20.46 3.70 10.72
CA GLY A 186 20.25 3.01 9.47
C GLY A 186 18.77 2.86 9.17
N LEU A 187 18.46 2.79 7.89
CA LEU A 187 17.11 2.53 7.40
C LEU A 187 16.78 1.06 7.64
N ILE A 188 15.68 0.85 8.34
CA ILE A 188 15.13 -0.46 8.64
C ILE A 188 13.63 -0.48 8.37
N SER A 189 13.11 -1.65 8.03
CA SER A 189 11.68 -1.91 7.95
C SER A 189 11.29 -3.06 8.86
N LEU A 190 10.07 -2.99 9.38
CA LEU A 190 9.42 -4.04 10.16
C LEU A 190 8.42 -4.80 9.29
N HIS A 191 8.26 -6.08 9.60
CA HIS A 191 7.44 -7.02 8.85
C HIS A 191 6.75 -7.98 9.81
N LEU A 192 5.50 -8.32 9.54
CA LEU A 192 4.85 -9.45 10.20
C LEU A 192 5.25 -10.74 9.50
N SER A 193 5.48 -11.80 10.27
CA SER A 193 5.86 -13.11 9.75
C SER A 193 4.83 -13.69 8.78
N ASP A 194 3.54 -13.44 9.03
CA ASP A 194 2.43 -13.89 8.18
C ASP A 194 2.47 -13.24 6.78
N TYR A 195 2.93 -11.99 6.68
CA TYR A 195 2.97 -11.22 5.43
C TYR A 195 4.40 -11.02 4.89
N ARG A 196 5.33 -11.89 5.32
CA ARG A 196 6.74 -11.75 4.94
C ARG A 196 6.97 -11.93 3.43
N GLN A 197 6.15 -12.73 2.76
CA GLN A 197 6.31 -13.01 1.33
C GLN A 197 5.95 -11.80 0.47
N GLU A 198 4.99 -11.00 0.91
CA GLU A 198 4.55 -9.79 0.20
C GLU A 198 5.43 -8.58 0.52
N THR A 199 5.91 -8.48 1.76
CA THR A 199 6.56 -7.26 2.26
C THR A 199 8.09 -7.34 2.25
N LEU A 200 8.68 -8.54 2.33
CA LEU A 200 10.12 -8.74 2.45
C LEU A 200 10.70 -9.17 1.10
N LEU A 201 11.02 -8.17 0.27
CA LEU A 201 11.63 -8.40 -1.05
C LEU A 201 13.03 -9.03 -0.93
N PRO A 202 13.55 -9.75 -1.93
CA PRO A 202 14.92 -10.27 -1.89
C PRO A 202 15.98 -9.16 -1.71
N ALA A 203 17.07 -9.47 -1.02
CA ALA A 203 18.18 -8.53 -0.75
C ALA A 203 18.74 -7.84 -2.01
N ASP A 204 18.81 -8.59 -3.10
CA ASP A 204 19.58 -8.19 -4.28
C ASP A 204 18.81 -7.41 -5.34
N GLU A 205 17.47 -7.38 -5.31
CA GLU A 205 16.65 -6.81 -6.41
C GLU A 205 17.15 -7.18 -7.83
N GLY A 206 17.83 -8.33 -8.00
CA GLY A 206 18.44 -8.75 -9.26
C GLY A 206 19.75 -8.07 -9.67
N LYS A 207 20.41 -7.30 -8.80
CA LYS A 207 21.75 -6.71 -9.05
C LYS A 207 22.85 -7.62 -8.50
N PRO A 208 23.93 -7.87 -9.27
CA PRO A 208 25.06 -8.65 -8.76
C PRO A 208 25.81 -7.85 -7.70
N VAL A 209 25.67 -8.24 -6.43
CA VAL A 209 26.45 -7.69 -5.33
C VAL A 209 27.69 -8.56 -5.11
N THR A 210 28.86 -7.95 -5.17
CA THR A 210 30.11 -8.64 -4.82
C THR A 210 30.25 -8.68 -3.30
N LEU A 211 30.10 -9.87 -2.72
CA LEU A 211 30.36 -10.14 -1.30
C LEU A 211 31.83 -10.48 -1.08
N SER A 212 32.41 -10.03 0.04
CA SER A 212 33.76 -10.44 0.42
C SER A 212 33.83 -11.93 0.76
N LEU A 213 35.01 -12.55 0.71
CA LEU A 213 35.19 -13.95 1.09
C LEU A 213 34.69 -14.23 2.52
N LEU A 214 34.93 -13.29 3.44
CA LEU A 214 34.45 -13.39 4.83
C LEU A 214 32.93 -13.30 4.92
N GLN A 215 32.28 -12.42 4.15
CA GLN A 215 30.82 -12.32 4.09
C GLN A 215 30.19 -13.59 3.50
N GLN A 216 30.80 -14.17 2.45
CA GLN A 216 30.35 -15.43 1.86
C GLN A 216 30.47 -16.59 2.84
N ALA A 217 31.60 -16.68 3.56
CA ALA A 217 31.81 -17.68 4.60
C ALA A 217 30.75 -17.56 5.71
N LEU A 218 30.50 -16.34 6.21
CA LEU A 218 29.47 -16.06 7.20
C LEU A 218 28.08 -16.51 6.73
N LEU A 219 27.66 -16.14 5.52
CA LEU A 219 26.36 -16.56 4.99
C LEU A 219 26.27 -18.08 4.79
N SER A 220 27.36 -18.74 4.39
CA SER A 220 27.38 -20.19 4.23
C SER A 220 27.20 -20.92 5.56
N LEU A 221 27.86 -20.45 6.62
CA LEU A 221 27.74 -21.02 7.97
C LEU A 221 26.35 -20.76 8.56
N LEU A 222 25.81 -19.56 8.39
CA LEU A 222 24.50 -19.21 8.94
C LEU A 222 23.35 -19.94 8.22
N ARG A 223 23.55 -20.36 6.96
CA ARG A 223 22.61 -21.22 6.22
C ARG A 223 22.46 -22.62 6.80
N GLU A 224 23.47 -23.13 7.50
CA GLU A 224 23.40 -24.42 8.21
C GLU A 224 22.40 -24.37 9.37
N GLY A 225 21.96 -23.17 9.76
CA GLY A 225 21.02 -22.93 10.85
C GLY A 225 21.70 -22.92 12.22
N GLY A 226 20.94 -22.52 13.25
CA GLY A 226 21.39 -22.48 14.65
C GLY A 226 21.70 -21.08 15.18
N GLY A 227 21.62 -20.93 16.51
CA GLY A 227 22.06 -19.72 17.21
C GLY A 227 23.57 -19.74 17.39
N TRP A 228 24.30 -18.94 16.61
CA TRP A 228 25.76 -18.93 16.61
C TRP A 228 26.30 -17.81 17.49
N PHE A 229 27.22 -18.15 18.39
CA PHE A 229 28.04 -17.14 19.05
C PHE A 229 29.31 -16.85 18.25
N VAL A 230 29.80 -15.61 18.24
CA VAL A 230 31.02 -15.20 17.50
C VAL A 230 32.21 -16.12 17.83
N ARG A 231 32.42 -16.48 19.11
CA ARG A 231 33.47 -17.41 19.54
C ARG A 231 33.40 -18.81 18.89
N GLN A 232 32.21 -19.23 18.46
CA GLN A 232 31.97 -20.50 17.75
C GLN A 232 32.14 -20.34 16.24
N LEU A 233 31.92 -19.14 15.71
CA LEU A 233 32.11 -18.82 14.30
C LEU A 233 33.59 -18.72 13.93
N VAL A 234 34.41 -18.10 14.79
CA VAL A 234 35.84 -17.86 14.51
C VAL A 234 36.58 -19.13 14.05
N PRO A 235 36.57 -20.27 14.78
CA PRO A 235 37.32 -21.45 14.34
C PRO A 235 36.86 -22.03 12.99
N ARG A 236 35.56 -21.94 12.70
CA ARG A 236 34.98 -22.42 11.44
C ARG A 236 35.37 -21.51 10.27
N ILE A 237 35.28 -20.20 10.46
CA ILE A 237 35.70 -19.21 9.45
C ILE A 237 37.21 -19.35 9.18
N THR A 238 38.03 -19.51 10.22
CA THR A 238 39.48 -19.73 10.08
C THR A 238 39.79 -20.96 9.25
N THR A 239 39.06 -22.05 9.46
CA THR A 239 39.23 -23.30 8.68
C THR A 239 38.88 -23.09 7.20
N GLN A 240 37.83 -22.31 6.92
CA GLN A 240 37.34 -22.06 5.56
C GLN A 240 38.19 -21.04 4.78
N LEU A 241 38.73 -20.03 5.46
CA LEU A 241 39.51 -18.94 4.85
C LEU A 241 41.03 -19.14 4.95
N ALA A 242 41.49 -20.15 5.70
CA ALA A 242 42.89 -20.38 6.04
C ALA A 242 43.59 -19.18 6.71
N GLN A 243 42.81 -18.26 7.27
CA GLN A 243 43.27 -17.05 7.96
C GLN A 243 42.34 -16.80 9.14
N GLU A 244 42.92 -16.51 10.31
CA GLU A 244 42.15 -16.12 11.49
C GLU A 244 41.69 -14.66 11.35
N PRO A 245 40.37 -14.39 11.26
CA PRO A 245 39.88 -13.02 11.18
C PRO A 245 39.85 -12.38 12.56
N ASP A 246 40.10 -11.07 12.61
CA ASP A 246 39.87 -10.28 13.82
C ASP A 246 38.36 -10.33 14.17
N PRO A 247 37.98 -10.59 15.43
CA PRO A 247 36.59 -10.44 15.89
C PRO A 247 35.92 -9.13 15.48
N ALA A 248 36.67 -8.01 15.41
CA ALA A 248 36.15 -6.72 14.96
C ALA A 248 35.73 -6.75 13.48
N ASP A 249 36.50 -7.41 12.63
CA ASP A 249 36.21 -7.55 11.19
C ASP A 249 34.96 -8.42 10.97
N ILE A 250 34.77 -9.46 11.79
CA ILE A 250 33.57 -10.30 11.75
C ILE A 250 32.34 -9.46 12.09
N TYR A 251 32.41 -8.67 13.16
CA TYR A 251 31.30 -7.81 13.58
C TYR A 251 30.95 -6.76 12.51
N SER A 252 31.97 -6.12 11.92
CA SER A 252 31.81 -5.17 10.82
C SER A 252 31.13 -5.82 9.61
N ALA A 253 31.60 -6.99 9.19
CA ALA A 253 31.03 -7.71 8.06
C ALA A 253 29.60 -8.19 8.30
N MET A 254 29.25 -8.57 9.54
CA MET A 254 27.87 -8.91 9.90
C MET A 254 26.95 -7.68 9.78
N TRP A 255 27.38 -6.52 10.27
CA TRP A 255 26.60 -5.29 10.10
C TRP A 255 26.46 -4.88 8.64
N ASP A 256 27.52 -5.01 7.83
CA ASP A 256 27.43 -4.80 6.39
C ASP A 256 26.37 -5.71 5.74
N LEU A 257 26.31 -6.98 6.15
CA LEU A 257 25.31 -7.94 5.66
C LEU A 257 23.90 -7.61 6.15
N VAL A 258 23.75 -7.14 7.38
CA VAL A 258 22.48 -6.64 7.94
C VAL A 258 21.97 -5.45 7.15
N TRP A 259 22.82 -4.47 6.88
CA TRP A 259 22.45 -3.28 6.11
C TRP A 259 22.16 -3.58 4.65
N ARG A 260 22.72 -4.67 4.10
CA ARG A 260 22.37 -5.17 2.77
C ARG A 260 21.11 -6.06 2.78
N GLY A 261 20.57 -6.38 3.96
CA GLY A 261 19.37 -7.18 4.11
C GLY A 261 19.56 -8.68 3.92
N TYR A 262 20.79 -9.19 3.96
CA TYR A 262 21.06 -10.63 3.94
C TYR A 262 20.95 -11.27 5.33
N LEU A 263 21.17 -10.48 6.37
CA LEU A 263 21.04 -10.91 7.77
C LEU A 263 19.98 -10.08 8.47
N THR A 264 19.27 -10.75 9.37
CA THR A 264 18.41 -10.14 10.37
C THR A 264 18.83 -10.66 11.74
N MET A 265 18.57 -9.88 12.78
CA MET A 265 18.78 -10.32 14.16
C MET A 265 17.41 -10.52 14.82
N ASP A 266 17.32 -11.48 15.73
CA ASP A 266 16.12 -11.82 16.48
C ASP A 266 15.76 -10.79 17.58
N THR A 267 16.65 -9.83 17.85
CA THR A 267 16.45 -8.84 18.91
C THR A 267 16.71 -7.42 18.44
N TRP A 268 15.92 -6.47 18.99
CA TRP A 268 16.15 -5.03 18.76
C TRP A 268 17.29 -4.47 19.61
N ALA A 269 17.72 -5.20 20.65
CA ALA A 269 18.74 -4.75 21.59
C ALA A 269 20.06 -4.37 20.90
N ALA A 270 20.47 -5.12 19.87
CA ALA A 270 21.66 -4.82 19.09
C ALA A 270 21.53 -3.50 18.32
N LEU A 271 20.35 -3.23 17.74
CA LEU A 271 20.05 -1.95 17.08
C LEU A 271 20.03 -0.79 18.10
N ARG A 272 19.41 -0.98 19.28
CA ARG A 272 19.44 0.03 20.35
C ARG A 272 20.86 0.35 20.80
N HIS A 273 21.72 -0.66 20.93
CA HIS A 273 23.12 -0.45 21.29
C HIS A 273 23.90 0.28 20.20
N PHE A 274 23.61 -0.05 18.94
CA PHE A 274 24.19 0.63 17.78
C PHE A 274 23.79 2.12 17.71
N THR A 275 22.52 2.44 17.99
CA THR A 275 22.01 3.82 17.94
C THR A 275 22.31 4.66 19.19
N SER A 276 22.50 4.03 20.35
CA SER A 276 22.77 4.73 21.62
C SER A 276 24.25 4.90 21.95
N SER A 277 25.16 4.16 21.29
CA SER A 277 26.59 4.30 21.54
C SER A 277 27.06 5.72 21.20
N PRO A 278 27.70 6.47 22.11
CA PRO A 278 28.17 7.82 21.81
C PRO A 278 29.24 7.79 20.72
N ALA A 279 29.16 8.72 19.77
CA ALA A 279 30.19 8.84 18.75
C ALA A 279 31.53 9.13 19.45
N PRO A 280 32.65 8.54 19.02
CA PRO A 280 33.96 8.96 19.49
C PRO A 280 34.05 10.47 19.26
N ARG A 281 34.12 11.26 20.34
CA ARG A 281 34.30 12.71 20.22
C ARG A 281 35.56 12.91 19.37
N PRO A 282 35.50 13.72 18.29
CA PRO A 282 36.72 14.10 17.59
C PRO A 282 37.68 14.71 18.63
N ARG A 283 38.89 14.16 18.72
CA ARG A 283 39.92 14.67 19.64
C ARG A 283 40.10 16.17 19.38
N PRO A 284 39.96 17.06 20.37
CA PRO A 284 40.24 18.47 20.18
C PRO A 284 41.76 18.64 20.05
N GLY A 285 42.26 18.62 18.82
CA GLY A 285 43.71 18.64 18.60
C GLY A 285 44.15 18.38 17.16
N ALA A 286 43.46 18.94 16.17
CA ALA A 286 44.03 19.09 14.84
C ALA A 286 43.52 20.40 14.23
N HIS A 287 44.38 21.42 14.20
CA HIS A 287 44.14 22.59 13.36
C HIS A 287 43.96 22.14 11.91
N PRO A 288 42.97 22.69 11.18
CA PRO A 288 42.88 22.45 9.74
C PRO A 288 44.14 23.02 9.07
N PRO A 289 44.78 22.30 8.13
CA PRO A 289 45.84 22.89 7.32
C PRO A 289 45.26 24.03 6.49
N GLN A 290 45.95 25.17 6.48
CA GLN A 290 45.59 26.33 5.66
C GLN A 290 45.50 25.93 4.18
N PRO A 291 44.57 26.52 3.41
CA PRO A 291 44.50 26.28 1.97
C PRO A 291 45.79 26.77 1.28
N PRO A 292 46.33 26.05 0.30
CA PRO A 292 47.52 26.48 -0.41
C PRO A 292 47.23 27.76 -1.20
N GLN A 293 47.99 28.81 -0.89
CA GLN A 293 48.01 30.04 -1.68
C GLN A 293 48.44 29.69 -3.11
N SER A 294 47.59 30.08 -4.05
CA SER A 294 47.82 30.07 -5.49
C SER A 294 49.21 30.58 -5.86
N ARG A 295 50.07 29.69 -6.36
CA ARG A 295 51.27 30.07 -7.11
C ARG A 295 51.05 29.77 -8.59
N GLN A 296 50.93 30.86 -9.34
CA GLN A 296 50.99 30.92 -10.79
C GLN A 296 52.27 30.20 -11.27
N LEU A 297 52.14 29.32 -12.24
CA LEU A 297 53.26 28.79 -13.00
C LEU A 297 53.14 29.31 -14.44
N CYS A 298 53.99 30.31 -14.74
CA CYS A 298 54.26 30.77 -16.08
C CYS A 298 54.85 29.65 -16.93
N ARG A 299 54.42 29.61 -18.18
CA ARG A 299 54.92 28.73 -19.25
C ARG A 299 56.03 29.47 -20.01
N GLN A 300 57.21 28.89 -20.14
CA GLN A 300 58.25 29.29 -21.11
C GLN A 300 59.23 28.14 -21.37
N PRO A 301 59.95 28.16 -22.50
CA PRO A 301 59.53 28.44 -23.88
C PRO A 301 59.27 27.16 -24.69
#